data_AF-A0A6P8IU41-F1
#
_entry.id   AF-A0A6P8IU41-F1
#
_cell.length_a   1.000
_cell.length_b   1.000
_cell.length_c   1.000
_cell.angle_alpha   90.00
_cell.angle_beta   90.00
_cell.angle_gamma   90.00
#
_symmetry.space_group_name_H-M   'P 1'
#
loop_
_entity.id
_entity.type
_entity.pdbx_description
1 polymer ?
#
loop_
_entity_poly.entity_id
_entity_poly.type
_entity_poly.pdbx_seq_one_letter_code
_entity_poly.pdbx_strand_id
1 'polypeptide(L)'
;MTDILVLAVLILTTVANTAYSQSTSNTGCKKDRLRPNSCFYFMLKGYCTDGRYSAYMKTRCSSMCGYCCPDGTLSQLPFNQGCKDYECAQTDRLPLLTNVTTKKTCLQYYNDITLNSSYPWVKYYCENTFGWCCMDKKTFADGVDEKGCPYKLCYNVNSDEYCLNQTKTDSRYCDSALTRQKCAWTCKKCKAKKPTDCGLFGCCWNGVPALSPDYRDCQPCRDISSHLCNQFRHACLPIGQYRLREFALTRCPRTCNLCV
;
A
#
# COMPACT_ATOMS: atom_id res chain seq x y z
N MET A 1 -24.79 -58.31 75.08
CA MET A 1 -24.42 -56.96 75.53
C MET A 1 -23.80 -56.28 74.32
N THR A 2 -24.64 -55.81 73.39
CA THR A 2 -25.10 -54.40 73.22
C THR A 2 -23.95 -53.52 72.71
N ASP A 3 -24.04 -52.66 71.70
CA ASP A 3 -25.03 -52.32 70.67
C ASP A 3 -24.40 -51.16 69.85
N ILE A 4 -24.55 -51.20 68.52
CA ILE A 4 -25.04 -50.12 67.64
C ILE A 4 -24.24 -48.81 67.39
N LEU A 5 -23.98 -48.61 66.07
CA LEU A 5 -23.95 -47.40 65.18
C LEU A 5 -23.49 -46.00 65.68
N VAL A 6 -22.74 -45.29 64.83
CA VAL A 6 -23.21 -44.15 63.98
C VAL A 6 -22.04 -43.29 63.38
N LEU A 7 -22.09 -43.14 62.06
CA LEU A 7 -21.72 -42.03 61.14
C LEU A 7 -20.39 -41.24 61.19
N ALA A 8 -19.68 -41.31 60.05
CA ALA A 8 -19.28 -40.26 59.10
C ALA A 8 -18.42 -39.05 59.54
N VAL A 9 -17.38 -38.73 58.74
CA VAL A 9 -17.09 -37.39 58.15
C VAL A 9 -15.75 -37.37 57.38
N LEU A 10 -15.84 -37.11 56.06
CA LEU A 10 -14.92 -36.42 55.10
C LEU A 10 -13.41 -36.77 55.09
N ILE A 11 -12.80 -37.36 54.04
CA ILE A 11 -12.56 -36.91 52.65
C ILE A 11 -11.94 -35.50 52.51
N LEU A 12 -10.62 -35.43 52.26
CA LEU A 12 -9.86 -34.30 51.67
C LEU A 12 -8.79 -34.91 50.74
N THR A 13 -9.04 -35.11 49.44
CA THR A 13 -8.78 -34.21 48.29
C THR A 13 -7.40 -33.56 48.21
N THR A 14 -6.44 -34.22 47.56
CA THR A 14 -5.36 -33.56 46.83
C THR A 14 -5.66 -33.62 45.34
N VAL A 15 -6.25 -32.55 44.81
CA VAL A 15 -6.50 -32.36 43.38
C VAL A 15 -5.24 -31.75 42.78
N ALA A 16 -4.57 -32.49 41.89
CA ALA A 16 -3.49 -31.97 41.07
C ALA A 16 -4.08 -30.94 40.09
N ASN A 17 -3.63 -29.69 40.18
CA ASN A 17 -3.94 -28.65 39.21
C ASN A 17 -3.17 -28.93 37.90
N THR A 18 -3.67 -29.83 37.08
CA THR A 18 -3.38 -29.82 35.64
C THR A 18 -4.22 -28.71 35.03
N ALA A 19 -3.60 -27.56 34.81
CA ALA A 19 -4.14 -26.52 33.94
C ALA A 19 -4.30 -27.11 32.53
N TYR A 20 -5.48 -27.66 32.29
CA TYR A 20 -5.94 -28.10 30.99
C TYR A 20 -6.13 -26.83 30.14
N SER A 21 -5.11 -26.46 29.38
CA SER A 21 -5.31 -25.59 28.22
C SER A 21 -6.30 -26.31 27.32
N GLN A 22 -7.56 -25.88 27.38
CA GLN A 22 -8.59 -26.27 26.45
C GLN A 22 -8.16 -25.84 25.04
N SER A 23 -7.48 -26.74 24.35
CA SER A 23 -7.42 -26.79 22.90
C SER A 23 -8.84 -27.05 22.41
N THR A 24 -9.60 -25.98 22.18
CA THR A 24 -10.83 -26.05 21.41
C THR A 24 -10.46 -26.31 19.95
N SER A 25 -10.46 -27.58 19.59
CA SER A 25 -10.46 -28.07 18.22
C SER A 25 -11.58 -27.42 17.39
N ASN A 26 -11.25 -27.13 16.13
CA ASN A 26 -12.08 -26.73 15.00
C ASN A 26 -12.56 -25.28 14.92
N THR A 27 -11.83 -24.47 14.16
CA THR A 27 -12.31 -23.99 12.85
C THR A 27 -11.16 -23.37 12.08
N GLY A 28 -10.82 -23.93 10.92
CA GLY A 28 -9.89 -23.27 10.01
C GLY A 28 -10.34 -21.84 9.69
N CYS A 29 -9.41 -20.96 9.33
CA CYS A 29 -9.66 -19.56 9.07
C CYS A 29 -10.69 -19.43 7.95
N LYS A 30 -11.91 -19.12 8.37
CA LYS A 30 -13.04 -19.01 7.45
C LYS A 30 -12.91 -17.73 6.64
N LYS A 31 -13.48 -17.75 5.43
CA LYS A 31 -13.77 -16.54 4.67
C LYS A 31 -14.45 -15.50 5.56
N ASP A 32 -14.23 -14.23 5.24
CA ASP A 32 -14.84 -13.11 5.94
C ASP A 32 -16.35 -13.32 6.09
N ARG A 33 -16.86 -13.16 7.32
CA ARG A 33 -18.28 -13.36 7.65
C ARG A 33 -19.12 -12.15 7.29
N LEU A 34 -18.53 -10.97 7.23
CA LEU A 34 -19.20 -9.79 6.71
C LEU A 34 -19.05 -9.71 5.19
N ARG A 35 -19.91 -8.88 4.59
CA ARG A 35 -19.77 -8.54 3.18
C ARG A 35 -18.37 -7.96 2.94
N PRO A 36 -17.70 -8.30 1.81
CA PRO A 36 -16.37 -7.79 1.50
C PRO A 36 -16.24 -6.27 1.68
N ASN A 37 -17.25 -5.50 1.25
CA ASN A 37 -17.27 -4.04 1.40
C ASN A 37 -17.23 -3.57 2.86
N SER A 38 -17.89 -4.29 3.77
CA SER A 38 -17.89 -3.94 5.19
C SER A 38 -16.53 -4.24 5.84
N CYS A 39 -15.96 -5.42 5.56
CA CYS A 39 -14.63 -5.75 6.05
C CYS A 39 -13.57 -4.80 5.53
N PHE A 40 -13.67 -4.46 4.26
CA PHE A 40 -12.81 -3.50 3.63
C PHE A 40 -12.95 -2.11 4.24
N TYR A 41 -14.19 -1.62 4.43
CA TYR A 41 -14.46 -0.35 5.10
C TYR A 41 -13.82 -0.29 6.50
N PHE A 42 -13.98 -1.34 7.30
CA PHE A 42 -13.39 -1.41 8.64
C PHE A 42 -11.86 -1.54 8.62
N MET A 43 -11.31 -2.28 7.66
CA MET A 43 -9.86 -2.34 7.43
C MET A 43 -9.30 -0.95 7.13
N LEU A 44 -9.94 -0.18 6.24
CA LEU A 44 -9.54 1.20 5.91
C LEU A 44 -9.59 2.12 7.14
N LYS A 45 -10.54 1.89 8.05
CA LYS A 45 -10.64 2.63 9.34
C LYS A 45 -9.58 2.21 10.37
N GLY A 46 -8.71 1.25 10.05
CA GLY A 46 -7.67 0.76 10.97
C GLY A 46 -8.21 -0.19 12.03
N TYR A 47 -9.43 -0.70 11.90
CA TYR A 47 -10.06 -1.52 12.94
C TYR A 47 -9.43 -2.90 13.07
N CYS A 48 -8.63 -3.32 12.10
CA CYS A 48 -7.83 -4.53 12.24
C CYS A 48 -6.85 -4.41 13.42
N THR A 49 -6.29 -3.22 13.71
CA THR A 49 -5.31 -3.02 14.78
C THR A 49 -5.86 -2.26 16.00
N ASP A 50 -7.05 -1.68 15.90
CA ASP A 50 -7.69 -0.97 17.01
C ASP A 50 -8.05 -1.94 18.15
N GLY A 51 -7.60 -1.67 19.39
CA GLY A 51 -7.83 -2.56 20.53
C GLY A 51 -9.31 -2.85 20.83
N ARG A 52 -10.22 -1.93 20.50
CA ARG A 52 -11.67 -2.10 20.71
C ARG A 52 -12.32 -2.95 19.61
N TYR A 53 -11.81 -2.87 18.38
CA TYR A 53 -12.44 -3.51 17.22
C TYR A 53 -11.66 -4.71 16.67
N SER A 54 -10.41 -4.91 17.07
CA SER A 54 -9.53 -5.98 16.57
C SER A 54 -10.12 -7.37 16.78
N ALA A 55 -10.73 -7.65 17.93
CA ALA A 55 -11.42 -8.92 18.18
C ALA A 55 -12.64 -9.12 17.27
N TYR A 56 -13.41 -8.05 17.03
CA TYR A 56 -14.52 -8.07 16.08
C TYR A 56 -14.01 -8.34 14.66
N MET A 57 -12.95 -7.66 14.25
CA MET A 57 -12.34 -7.83 12.94
C MET A 57 -11.72 -9.21 12.76
N LYS A 58 -11.08 -9.77 13.80
CA LYS A 58 -10.51 -11.12 13.78
C LYS A 58 -11.56 -12.22 13.60
N THR A 59 -12.79 -12.00 14.04
CA THR A 59 -13.87 -12.98 13.92
C THR A 59 -14.74 -12.79 12.67
N ARG A 60 -14.84 -11.54 12.18
CA ARG A 60 -15.76 -11.16 11.10
C ARG A 60 -15.08 -10.88 9.77
N CYS A 61 -13.81 -10.51 9.81
CA CYS A 61 -12.99 -10.05 8.69
C CYS A 61 -11.58 -10.63 8.79
N SER A 62 -11.48 -11.87 9.25
CA SER A 62 -10.22 -12.58 9.49
C SER A 62 -9.32 -12.60 8.26
N SER A 63 -9.89 -12.83 7.08
CA SER A 63 -9.14 -12.97 5.83
C SER A 63 -8.70 -11.61 5.27
N MET A 64 -9.56 -10.58 5.38
CA MET A 64 -9.24 -9.21 4.99
C MET A 64 -8.17 -8.59 5.90
N CYS A 65 -8.24 -8.83 7.20
CA CYS A 65 -7.28 -8.35 8.18
C CYS A 65 -6.05 -9.26 8.32
N GLY A 66 -5.80 -10.20 7.41
CA GLY A 66 -4.58 -11.03 7.47
C GLY A 66 -4.43 -11.88 8.73
N TYR A 67 -5.54 -12.22 9.39
CA TYR A 67 -5.55 -13.14 10.52
C TYR A 67 -5.59 -14.61 10.09
N CYS A 68 -5.78 -14.88 8.80
CA CYS A 68 -5.75 -16.23 8.24
C CYS A 68 -4.35 -16.59 7.75
N CYS A 69 -3.83 -17.70 8.22
CA CYS A 69 -2.61 -18.31 7.72
C CYS A 69 -2.91 -19.25 6.53
N PRO A 70 -1.91 -19.54 5.66
CA PRO A 70 -2.08 -20.38 4.47
C PRO A 70 -2.51 -21.82 4.78
N ASP A 71 -2.08 -22.34 5.92
CA ASP A 71 -2.51 -23.65 6.47
C ASP A 71 -3.97 -23.65 6.95
N GLY A 72 -4.67 -22.54 6.77
CA GLY A 72 -6.03 -22.35 7.22
C GLY A 72 -6.11 -22.20 8.73
N THR A 73 -5.06 -21.83 9.46
CA THR A 73 -5.16 -21.52 10.89
C THR A 73 -5.39 -20.02 11.13
N LEU A 74 -5.88 -19.67 12.32
CA LEU A 74 -5.99 -18.27 12.76
C LEU A 74 -4.68 -17.85 13.45
N SER A 75 -4.09 -16.75 13.00
CA SER A 75 -2.98 -16.07 13.67
C SER A 75 -3.35 -15.78 15.13
N GLN A 76 -2.52 -16.24 16.08
CA GLN A 76 -2.68 -15.87 17.49
C GLN A 76 -2.12 -14.47 17.81
N LEU A 77 -1.21 -13.95 16.98
CA LEU A 77 -0.57 -12.67 17.17
C LEU A 77 -1.38 -11.51 16.54
N PRO A 78 -1.05 -10.24 16.86
CA PRO A 78 -1.67 -9.06 16.26
C PRO A 78 -1.60 -9.06 14.73
N PHE A 79 -2.38 -8.17 14.11
CA PHE A 79 -2.40 -7.94 12.66
C PHE A 79 -1.00 -8.01 12.02
N ASN A 80 -0.84 -8.81 10.96
CA ASN A 80 0.41 -9.06 10.22
C ASN A 80 1.58 -9.68 11.03
N GLN A 81 1.39 -10.15 12.26
CA GLN A 81 2.47 -10.70 13.08
C GLN A 81 2.41 -12.22 13.28
N GLY A 82 1.29 -12.89 13.01
CA GLY A 82 1.14 -14.30 13.41
C GLY A 82 1.08 -15.35 12.31
N CYS A 83 1.15 -14.96 11.05
CA CYS A 83 1.47 -15.89 9.97
C CYS A 83 2.84 -15.48 9.44
N LYS A 84 3.90 -16.25 9.75
CA LYS A 84 5.27 -15.88 9.39
C LYS A 84 5.65 -16.21 7.94
N ASP A 85 4.76 -16.86 7.20
CA ASP A 85 5.02 -17.34 5.84
C ASP A 85 4.08 -16.65 4.84
N TYR A 86 4.35 -15.39 4.52
CA TYR A 86 3.58 -14.61 3.54
C TYR A 86 4.14 -14.79 2.12
N GLU A 87 3.82 -15.92 1.49
CA GLU A 87 3.91 -16.05 0.02
C GLU A 87 2.54 -16.07 -0.68
N CYS A 88 1.42 -15.87 0.04
CA CYS A 88 0.09 -16.05 -0.57
C CYS A 88 -0.94 -14.95 -0.25
N ALA A 89 -1.20 -14.11 -1.25
CA ALA A 89 -2.56 -13.67 -1.59
C ALA A 89 -2.80 -13.67 -3.12
N GLN A 90 -1.95 -14.36 -3.89
CA GLN A 90 -1.84 -14.13 -5.33
C GLN A 90 -2.76 -14.97 -6.24
N THR A 91 -3.39 -16.07 -5.82
CA THR A 91 -4.08 -16.92 -6.82
C THR A 91 -5.49 -17.40 -6.49
N ASP A 92 -5.89 -17.57 -5.22
CA ASP A 92 -7.20 -18.20 -4.91
C ASP A 92 -8.34 -17.25 -4.48
N ARG A 93 -8.17 -15.93 -4.61
CA ARG A 93 -9.20 -14.95 -4.16
C ARG A 93 -10.20 -14.49 -5.23
N LEU A 94 -10.10 -14.95 -6.49
CA LEU A 94 -11.09 -14.69 -7.53
C LEU A 94 -11.24 -15.92 -8.45
N PRO A 95 -12.14 -16.86 -8.13
CA PRO A 95 -13.35 -16.89 -8.93
C PRO A 95 -14.60 -17.27 -8.12
N LEU A 96 -15.70 -16.55 -8.38
CA LEU A 96 -17.13 -16.96 -8.31
C LEU A 96 -17.98 -15.70 -8.15
N LEU A 97 -18.11 -14.94 -9.25
CA LEU A 97 -19.15 -13.92 -9.41
C LEU A 97 -19.72 -14.04 -10.83
N THR A 98 -20.41 -15.15 -11.08
CA THR A 98 -21.43 -15.24 -12.11
C THR A 98 -22.74 -14.73 -11.48
N ASN A 99 -23.43 -13.80 -12.15
CA ASN A 99 -24.72 -13.19 -11.78
C ASN A 99 -24.77 -12.08 -10.71
N VAL A 100 -24.08 -10.96 -10.96
CA VAL A 100 -24.55 -9.65 -10.48
C VAL A 100 -24.40 -8.60 -11.60
N THR A 101 -25.52 -7.99 -11.98
CA THR A 101 -25.71 -7.09 -13.13
C THR A 101 -25.18 -5.67 -12.95
N THR A 102 -24.49 -5.36 -11.86
CA THR A 102 -23.67 -4.13 -11.75
C THR A 102 -22.34 -4.45 -11.06
N LYS A 103 -21.42 -5.03 -11.84
CA LYS A 103 -20.02 -5.24 -11.45
C LYS A 103 -19.33 -3.89 -11.23
N LYS A 104 -19.18 -3.47 -9.96
CA LYS A 104 -17.99 -2.69 -9.60
C LYS A 104 -16.86 -3.65 -9.25
N THR A 105 -15.82 -3.67 -10.09
CA THR A 105 -14.60 -4.47 -9.88
C THR A 105 -13.78 -3.90 -8.71
N CYS A 106 -12.89 -4.69 -8.08
CA CYS A 106 -11.91 -4.17 -7.10
C CYS A 106 -11.20 -2.91 -7.61
N LEU A 107 -10.97 -2.84 -8.92
CA LEU A 107 -10.39 -1.69 -9.62
C LEU A 107 -11.26 -0.42 -9.53
N GLN A 108 -12.59 -0.53 -9.54
CA GLN A 108 -13.50 0.62 -9.35
C GLN A 108 -13.56 1.07 -7.89
N TYR A 109 -13.45 0.16 -6.93
CA TYR A 109 -13.36 0.50 -5.49
C TYR A 109 -12.01 1.15 -5.15
N TYR A 110 -10.96 0.73 -5.85
CA TYR A 110 -9.59 1.21 -5.72
C TYR A 110 -9.39 2.67 -6.18
N ASN A 111 -10.11 3.09 -7.23
CA ASN A 111 -10.10 4.49 -7.69
C ASN A 111 -10.74 5.46 -6.68
N ASP A 112 -11.67 4.98 -5.85
CA ASP A 112 -12.35 5.81 -4.85
C ASP A 112 -11.45 6.07 -3.61
N ILE A 113 -10.43 5.24 -3.36
CA ILE A 113 -9.52 5.32 -2.21
C ILE A 113 -8.27 6.14 -2.50
N THR A 114 -7.79 6.10 -3.75
CA THR A 114 -6.54 6.73 -4.17
C THR A 114 -6.59 8.27 -4.17
N LEU A 115 -7.76 8.87 -4.00
CA LEU A 115 -7.94 10.32 -3.97
C LEU A 115 -7.68 10.98 -2.60
N ASN A 116 -7.50 10.22 -1.51
CA ASN A 116 -7.21 10.78 -0.18
C ASN A 116 -6.04 10.04 0.51
N SER A 117 -4.82 10.45 0.18
CA SER A 117 -3.55 9.77 0.47
C SER A 117 -2.98 9.96 1.90
N SER A 118 -3.83 10.11 2.93
CA SER A 118 -3.36 10.39 4.30
C SER A 118 -3.64 9.24 5.29
N TYR A 119 -3.27 8.01 4.95
CA TYR A 119 -3.42 6.88 5.88
C TYR A 119 -2.09 6.18 6.18
N PRO A 120 -1.62 6.17 7.45
CA PRO A 120 -0.36 5.55 7.87
C PRO A 120 -0.20 4.06 7.52
N TRP A 121 -1.30 3.32 7.40
CA TRP A 121 -1.27 1.89 7.06
C TRP A 121 -0.89 1.64 5.59
N VAL A 122 -1.11 2.60 4.68
CA VAL A 122 -0.68 2.51 3.27
C VAL A 122 0.83 2.41 3.18
N LYS A 123 1.52 3.28 3.91
CA LYS A 123 2.98 3.29 4.01
C LYS A 123 3.48 1.95 4.56
N TYR A 124 2.91 1.49 5.67
CA TYR A 124 3.27 0.20 6.27
C TYR A 124 3.02 -0.99 5.32
N TYR A 125 1.91 -0.97 4.59
CA TYR A 125 1.58 -2.04 3.63
C TYR A 125 2.55 -2.03 2.43
N CYS A 126 2.91 -0.84 1.93
CA CYS A 126 3.92 -0.68 0.88
C CYS A 126 5.34 -1.07 1.30
N GLU A 127 5.67 -0.85 2.57
CA GLU A 127 6.97 -1.21 3.14
C GLU A 127 7.10 -2.72 3.36
N ASN A 128 5.99 -3.42 3.65
CA ASN A 128 6.04 -4.82 4.10
C ASN A 128 5.43 -5.85 3.13
N THR A 129 4.70 -5.46 2.09
CA THR A 129 4.15 -6.40 1.10
C THR A 129 4.74 -6.17 -0.28
N PHE A 130 5.38 -7.21 -0.83
CA PHE A 130 5.99 -7.20 -2.15
C PHE A 130 4.89 -7.32 -3.21
N GLY A 131 4.65 -6.25 -3.99
CA GLY A 131 3.92 -6.33 -5.25
C GLY A 131 2.78 -5.32 -5.43
N TRP A 132 2.30 -4.67 -4.37
CA TRP A 132 1.14 -3.76 -4.46
C TRP A 132 1.50 -2.27 -4.44
N CYS A 133 2.78 -1.93 -4.39
CA CYS A 133 3.21 -0.53 -4.38
C CYS A 133 4.22 -0.26 -5.47
N CYS A 134 4.18 0.98 -5.93
CA CYS A 134 5.10 1.51 -6.91
C CYS A 134 6.51 1.62 -6.32
N MET A 135 7.50 1.83 -7.20
CA MET A 135 8.91 1.94 -6.79
C MET A 135 9.23 3.07 -5.80
N ASP A 136 8.33 4.06 -5.63
CA ASP A 136 8.45 5.14 -4.65
C ASP A 136 8.09 4.70 -3.21
N LYS A 137 7.56 3.47 -3.05
CA LYS A 137 7.08 2.87 -1.78
C LYS A 137 6.02 3.70 -1.05
N LYS A 138 5.41 4.67 -1.74
CA LYS A 138 4.40 5.59 -1.19
C LYS A 138 3.10 5.52 -1.99
N THR A 139 3.20 5.23 -3.29
CA THR A 139 2.07 5.17 -4.19
C THR A 139 1.62 3.73 -4.36
N PHE A 140 0.33 3.47 -4.18
CA PHE A 140 -0.26 2.17 -4.47
C PHE A 140 -0.32 1.89 -5.98
N ALA A 141 0.04 0.66 -6.34
CA ALA A 141 -0.14 0.08 -7.65
C ALA A 141 -1.58 -0.40 -7.84
N ASP A 142 -2.10 -0.26 -9.06
CA ASP A 142 -3.45 -0.68 -9.48
C ASP A 142 -3.60 -2.21 -9.53
N GLY A 143 -2.50 -2.93 -9.32
CA GLY A 143 -2.40 -4.37 -9.27
C GLY A 143 -0.97 -4.80 -8.96
N VAL A 144 -0.75 -6.12 -9.02
CA VAL A 144 0.58 -6.72 -8.93
C VAL A 144 1.53 -6.19 -10.00
N ASP A 145 2.84 -6.34 -9.78
CA ASP A 145 3.91 -5.95 -10.71
C ASP A 145 3.87 -4.46 -11.11
N GLU A 146 3.59 -3.58 -10.14
CA GLU A 146 3.55 -2.13 -10.34
C GLU A 146 2.51 -1.69 -11.39
N LYS A 147 1.45 -2.48 -11.63
CA LYS A 147 0.42 -2.13 -12.61
C LYS A 147 -0.12 -0.73 -12.33
N GLY A 148 -0.15 0.12 -13.35
CA GLY A 148 -0.63 1.50 -13.23
C GLY A 148 0.34 2.51 -12.60
N CYS A 149 1.42 2.06 -11.96
CA CYS A 149 2.45 2.94 -11.42
C CYS A 149 3.08 3.87 -12.46
N PRO A 150 3.39 3.43 -13.70
CA PRO A 150 3.93 4.33 -14.73
C PRO A 150 3.10 5.58 -14.97
N TYR A 151 1.77 5.47 -14.91
CA TYR A 151 0.89 6.62 -15.07
C TYR A 151 0.85 7.54 -13.85
N LYS A 152 0.90 6.97 -12.64
CA LYS A 152 0.79 7.72 -11.38
C LYS A 152 2.07 8.44 -11.02
N LEU A 153 3.20 7.76 -11.19
CA LEU A 153 4.52 8.29 -10.92
C LEU A 153 5.15 8.96 -12.15
N CYS A 154 4.50 8.85 -13.31
CA CYS A 154 4.89 9.50 -14.54
C CYS A 154 6.31 9.11 -14.99
N TYR A 155 6.51 7.81 -15.21
CA TYR A 155 7.76 7.24 -15.70
C TYR A 155 7.54 6.24 -16.85
N ASN A 156 8.62 5.87 -17.53
CA ASN A 156 8.63 4.78 -18.49
C ASN A 156 9.13 3.49 -17.82
N VAL A 157 8.42 2.38 -18.05
CA VAL A 157 8.88 1.02 -17.70
C VAL A 157 10.04 0.62 -18.60
N ASN A 158 9.94 0.91 -19.90
CA ASN A 158 11.04 0.72 -20.84
C ASN A 158 12.04 1.89 -20.74
N SER A 159 13.24 1.72 -21.29
CA SER A 159 14.21 2.82 -21.33
C SER A 159 13.67 4.01 -22.13
N ASP A 160 14.04 5.22 -21.70
CA ASP A 160 13.62 6.45 -22.39
C ASP A 160 14.08 6.48 -23.84
N GLU A 161 15.30 5.99 -24.11
CA GLU A 161 15.83 5.83 -25.46
C GLU A 161 14.94 4.93 -26.31
N TYR A 162 14.53 3.78 -25.77
CA TYR A 162 13.61 2.87 -26.47
C TYR A 162 12.29 3.58 -26.77
N CYS A 163 11.63 4.17 -25.77
CA CYS A 163 10.36 4.84 -25.96
C CYS A 163 10.47 6.00 -26.96
N LEU A 164 11.54 6.79 -26.91
CA LEU A 164 11.79 7.89 -27.85
C LEU A 164 12.00 7.38 -29.27
N ASN A 165 12.82 6.35 -29.46
CA ASN A 165 13.06 5.76 -30.78
C ASN A 165 11.77 5.22 -31.38
N GLN A 166 10.94 4.53 -30.58
CA GLN A 166 9.63 4.06 -31.02
C GLN A 166 8.72 5.21 -31.47
N THR A 167 8.66 6.33 -30.73
CA THR A 167 7.86 7.49 -31.15
C THR A 167 8.37 8.20 -32.41
N LYS A 168 9.67 8.06 -32.74
CA LYS A 168 10.23 8.58 -34.00
C LYS A 168 9.90 7.68 -35.17
N THR A 169 9.90 6.36 -34.96
CA THR A 169 9.63 5.37 -36.01
C THR A 169 8.13 5.22 -36.30
N ASP A 170 7.28 5.29 -35.27
CA ASP A 170 5.83 5.16 -35.39
C ASP A 170 5.12 6.25 -34.58
N SER A 171 4.47 7.17 -35.29
CA SER A 171 3.69 8.25 -34.68
C SER A 171 2.47 7.76 -33.89
N ARG A 172 1.98 6.53 -34.16
CA ARG A 172 0.86 5.89 -33.44
C ARG A 172 1.32 5.03 -32.28
N TYR A 173 2.63 4.95 -32.01
CA TYR A 173 3.17 4.14 -30.92
C TYR A 173 2.48 4.43 -29.58
N CYS A 174 2.10 5.68 -29.33
CA CYS A 174 1.44 6.12 -28.10
C CYS A 174 -0.09 5.93 -28.05
N ASP A 175 -0.70 5.29 -29.04
CA ASP A 175 -2.16 5.09 -29.08
C ASP A 175 -2.58 3.81 -28.33
N SER A 176 -1.75 2.76 -28.37
CA SER A 176 -2.07 1.50 -27.70
C SER A 176 -2.10 1.65 -26.17
N ALA A 177 -3.02 0.98 -25.48
CA ALA A 177 -3.08 1.01 -24.02
C ALA A 177 -1.81 0.41 -23.37
N LEU A 178 -1.23 -0.62 -24.00
CA LEU A 178 -0.05 -1.31 -23.49
C LEU A 178 1.22 -0.44 -23.59
N THR A 179 1.46 0.18 -24.74
CA THR A 179 2.58 1.10 -24.94
C THR A 179 2.45 2.33 -24.06
N ARG A 180 1.24 2.85 -23.86
CA ARG A 180 1.00 3.94 -22.91
C ARG A 180 1.32 3.54 -21.46
N GLN A 181 1.18 2.28 -21.08
CA GLN A 181 1.63 1.81 -19.75
C GLN A 181 3.15 1.74 -19.68
N LYS A 182 3.80 1.21 -20.72
CA LYS A 182 5.26 1.02 -20.71
C LYS A 182 6.06 2.31 -20.94
N CYS A 183 5.47 3.28 -21.63
CA CYS A 183 6.11 4.54 -22.00
C CYS A 183 5.23 5.75 -21.60
N ALA A 184 4.62 5.70 -20.41
CA ALA A 184 3.62 6.67 -19.96
C ALA A 184 4.13 8.12 -19.98
N TRP A 185 5.41 8.30 -19.62
CA TRP A 185 6.08 9.59 -19.60
C TRP A 185 6.38 10.11 -21.00
N THR A 186 7.06 9.33 -21.85
CA THR A 186 7.36 9.74 -23.23
C THR A 186 6.09 10.03 -24.04
N CYS A 187 5.05 9.23 -23.84
CA CYS A 187 3.75 9.42 -24.50
C CYS A 187 2.91 10.57 -23.91
N LYS A 188 3.40 11.27 -22.88
CA LYS A 188 2.69 12.36 -22.18
C LYS A 188 1.28 11.96 -21.70
N LYS A 189 1.11 10.70 -21.28
CA LYS A 189 -0.19 10.16 -20.81
C LYS A 189 -0.28 10.04 -19.29
N CYS A 190 0.83 10.20 -18.59
CA CYS A 190 0.80 10.31 -17.14
C CYS A 190 0.36 11.70 -16.68
N LYS A 191 -0.32 11.76 -15.53
CA LYS A 191 -0.48 13.00 -14.79
C LYS A 191 0.73 13.10 -13.88
N ALA A 192 1.71 13.94 -14.25
CA ALA A 192 2.70 14.36 -13.27
C ALA A 192 1.92 14.84 -12.04
N LYS A 193 2.34 14.41 -10.84
CA LYS A 193 1.70 14.83 -9.60
C LYS A 193 1.70 16.35 -9.64
N LYS A 194 0.51 16.96 -9.75
CA LYS A 194 0.43 18.42 -9.66
C LYS A 194 1.14 18.78 -8.36
N PRO A 195 2.02 19.80 -8.36
CA PRO A 195 2.56 20.33 -7.10
C PRO A 195 1.40 20.47 -6.14
N THR A 196 1.60 19.96 -4.92
CA THR A 196 0.64 20.02 -3.82
C THR A 196 -0.03 21.39 -3.83
N ASP A 197 -1.37 21.41 -3.67
CA ASP A 197 -2.23 22.59 -3.76
C ASP A 197 -1.49 23.87 -3.36
N CYS A 198 -0.90 24.53 -4.36
CA CYS A 198 -0.03 25.67 -4.14
C CYS A 198 -0.96 26.77 -3.64
N GLY A 199 -0.66 27.34 -2.48
CA GLY A 199 -1.48 28.39 -1.89
C GLY A 199 -1.58 29.62 -2.79
N LEU A 200 -2.20 30.68 -2.27
CA LEU A 200 -2.46 31.92 -3.02
C LEU A 200 -1.23 32.49 -3.74
N PHE A 201 -0.03 32.31 -3.17
CA PHE A 201 1.22 32.86 -3.68
C PHE A 201 2.04 31.88 -4.55
N GLY A 202 1.50 30.69 -4.85
CA GLY A 202 2.21 29.67 -5.61
C GLY A 202 3.01 28.71 -4.72
N CYS A 203 3.95 27.99 -5.34
CA CYS A 203 4.83 27.04 -4.66
C CYS A 203 6.29 27.48 -4.78
N CYS A 204 7.05 27.27 -3.71
CA CYS A 204 8.50 27.21 -3.75
C CYS A 204 8.98 26.13 -4.75
N TRP A 205 10.24 26.20 -5.18
CA TRP A 205 10.83 25.24 -6.13
C TRP A 205 10.73 23.77 -5.68
N ASN A 206 10.66 23.53 -4.37
CA ASN A 206 10.52 22.21 -3.76
C ASN A 206 9.05 21.74 -3.63
N GLY A 207 8.09 22.49 -4.15
CA GLY A 207 6.67 22.17 -4.12
C GLY A 207 5.96 22.49 -2.79
N VAL A 208 6.62 23.18 -1.85
CA VAL A 208 5.98 23.70 -0.63
C VAL A 208 5.22 24.99 -0.97
N PRO A 209 3.98 25.21 -0.49
CA PRO A 209 3.27 26.47 -0.69
C PRO A 209 4.06 27.67 -0.16
N ALA A 210 4.18 28.72 -0.96
CA ALA A 210 4.75 29.98 -0.50
C ALA A 210 3.75 30.71 0.41
N LEU A 211 4.22 31.21 1.55
CA LEU A 211 3.43 31.99 2.51
C LEU A 211 3.41 33.48 2.17
N SER A 212 4.29 33.92 1.28
CA SER A 212 4.44 35.31 0.85
C SER A 212 4.61 35.45 -0.66
N PRO A 213 4.13 36.55 -1.28
CA PRO A 213 4.24 36.77 -2.72
C PRO A 213 5.67 37.00 -3.21
N ASP A 214 6.61 37.31 -2.30
CA ASP A 214 8.03 37.51 -2.61
C ASP A 214 8.87 36.26 -2.34
N TYR A 215 8.24 35.13 -1.97
CA TYR A 215 8.88 33.83 -1.76
C TYR A 215 10.01 33.88 -0.71
N ARG A 216 10.03 34.86 0.20
CA ARG A 216 11.07 34.98 1.24
C ARG A 216 11.06 33.83 2.24
N ASP A 217 9.92 33.16 2.38
CA ASP A 217 9.75 31.96 3.19
C ASP A 217 10.24 30.68 2.50
N CYS A 218 10.54 30.73 1.20
CA CYS A 218 11.06 29.58 0.48
C CYS A 218 12.54 29.31 0.80
N GLN A 219 12.94 28.04 0.68
CA GLN A 219 14.35 27.69 0.78
C GLN A 219 15.17 28.34 -0.34
N PRO A 220 16.40 28.80 -0.05
CA PRO A 220 17.26 29.40 -1.06
C PRO A 220 17.50 28.45 -2.22
N CYS A 221 17.53 28.99 -3.44
CA CYS A 221 17.79 28.25 -4.65
C CYS A 221 19.25 27.76 -4.69
N ARG A 222 19.49 26.55 -4.19
CA ARG A 222 20.82 25.93 -4.26
C ARG A 222 20.71 24.43 -4.41
N ASP A 223 21.66 23.89 -5.16
CA ASP A 223 21.83 22.45 -5.25
C ASP A 223 22.29 21.91 -3.89
N ILE A 224 21.68 20.81 -3.47
CA ILE A 224 22.05 20.15 -2.21
C ILE A 224 23.45 19.52 -2.32
N SER A 225 23.82 19.04 -3.51
CA SER A 225 25.17 18.57 -3.83
C SER A 225 25.54 18.98 -5.24
N SER A 226 26.25 20.10 -5.38
CA SER A 226 26.63 20.67 -6.68
C SER A 226 27.40 19.68 -7.56
N HIS A 227 28.29 18.87 -6.98
CA HIS A 227 29.03 17.84 -7.71
C HIS A 227 28.09 16.79 -8.33
N LEU A 228 27.22 16.18 -7.53
CA LEU A 228 26.29 15.15 -8.03
C LEU A 228 25.30 15.74 -9.04
N CYS A 229 24.83 16.96 -8.78
CA CYS A 229 23.93 17.66 -9.70
C CYS A 229 24.58 17.90 -11.07
N ASN A 230 25.85 18.32 -11.12
CA ASN A 230 26.58 18.46 -12.37
C ASN A 230 26.79 17.11 -13.08
N GLN A 231 27.12 16.06 -12.35
CA GLN A 231 27.31 14.72 -12.91
C GLN A 231 26.02 14.17 -13.54
N PHE A 232 24.87 14.43 -12.90
CA PHE A 232 23.55 13.98 -13.36
C PHE A 232 22.74 15.08 -14.03
N ARG A 233 23.39 16.12 -14.58
CA ARG A 233 22.70 17.26 -15.21
C ARG A 233 21.75 16.85 -16.34
N HIS A 234 22.06 15.77 -17.04
CA HIS A 234 21.20 15.21 -18.08
C HIS A 234 19.85 14.72 -17.53
N ALA A 235 19.76 14.35 -16.25
CA ALA A 235 18.52 13.93 -15.61
C ALA A 235 17.56 15.09 -15.29
N CYS A 236 18.03 16.35 -15.40
CA CYS A 236 17.16 17.53 -15.39
C CYS A 236 16.30 17.63 -16.66
N LEU A 237 16.78 17.04 -17.74
CA LEU A 237 16.02 16.97 -18.97
C LEU A 237 14.88 15.97 -18.81
N PRO A 238 13.88 16.04 -19.70
CA PRO A 238 12.84 15.03 -19.78
C PRO A 238 13.35 13.58 -20.01
N ILE A 239 14.65 13.35 -20.13
CA ILE A 239 15.28 12.04 -20.31
C ILE A 239 15.94 11.56 -19.01
N GLY A 240 15.74 10.30 -18.66
CA GLY A 240 16.32 9.66 -17.49
C GLY A 240 15.32 8.83 -16.70
N GLN A 241 15.85 7.79 -16.04
CA GLN A 241 15.11 6.95 -15.10
C GLN A 241 14.41 7.80 -14.03
N TYR A 242 13.23 7.37 -13.59
CA TYR A 242 12.42 8.08 -12.59
C TYR A 242 13.23 8.54 -11.37
N ARG A 243 14.05 7.65 -10.79
CA ARG A 243 14.83 7.97 -9.59
C ARG A 243 15.86 9.07 -9.81
N LEU A 244 16.53 9.06 -10.96
CA LEU A 244 17.49 10.11 -11.31
C LEU A 244 16.78 11.44 -11.54
N ARG A 245 15.59 11.41 -12.15
CA ARG A 245 14.76 12.60 -12.34
C ARG A 245 14.22 13.14 -11.02
N GLU A 246 13.70 12.27 -10.15
CA GLU A 246 13.25 12.64 -8.81
C GLU A 246 14.41 13.26 -8.02
N PHE A 247 15.60 12.65 -8.08
CA PHE A 247 16.81 13.22 -7.50
C PHE A 247 17.12 14.61 -8.09
N ALA A 248 17.17 14.75 -9.41
CA ALA A 248 17.48 16.01 -10.07
C ALA A 248 16.47 17.11 -9.70
N LEU A 249 15.17 16.80 -9.75
CA LEU A 249 14.11 17.76 -9.44
C LEU A 249 14.05 18.16 -7.97
N THR A 250 14.42 17.27 -7.05
CA THR A 250 14.33 17.54 -5.59
C THR A 250 15.64 18.03 -4.98
N ARG A 251 16.79 17.74 -5.61
CA ARG A 251 18.12 18.01 -5.06
C ARG A 251 18.95 18.99 -5.87
N CYS A 252 18.59 19.22 -7.14
CA CYS A 252 19.40 19.99 -8.09
C CYS A 252 18.63 21.16 -8.72
N PRO A 253 17.89 21.96 -7.94
CA PRO A 253 16.99 22.96 -8.52
C PRO A 253 17.73 24.06 -9.28
N ARG A 254 18.97 24.39 -8.92
CA ARG A 254 19.75 25.39 -9.63
C ARG A 254 20.35 24.80 -10.91
N THR A 255 20.96 23.62 -10.82
CA THR A 255 21.50 22.93 -12.02
C THR A 255 20.42 22.63 -13.05
N CYS A 256 19.20 22.32 -12.60
CA CYS A 256 18.05 22.04 -13.45
C CYS A 256 17.26 23.30 -13.86
N ASN A 257 17.72 24.50 -13.52
CA ASN A 257 17.03 25.77 -13.80
C ASN A 257 15.57 25.81 -13.31
N LEU A 258 15.28 25.17 -12.17
CA LEU A 258 13.97 25.23 -11.51
C LEU A 258 13.79 26.52 -10.69
N CYS A 259 14.89 27.18 -10.36
CA CYS A 259 14.91 28.47 -9.67
C CYS A 259 16.16 29.26 -10.07
N VAL A 260 16.14 30.57 -9.76
CA VAL A 260 17.22 31.54 -10.04
C VAL A 260 17.72 32.12 -8.73
#